data_AF-A0A1F2QXH3-F1
#
_entry.id   AF-A0A1F2QXH3-F1
#
_cell.length_a   1.000
_cell.length_b   1.000
_cell.length_c   1.000
_cell.angle_alpha   90.00
_cell.angle_beta   90.00
_cell.angle_gamma   90.00
#
_symmetry.space_group_name_H-M   'P 1'
#
loop_
_entity.id
_entity.type
_entity.pdbx_description
1 polymer ?
#
loop_
_entity_poly.entity_id
_entity_poly.type
_entity_poly.pdbx_seq_one_letter_code
_entity_poly.pdbx_strand_id
1 'polypeptide(L)'
;MDVKRTGKTIALAAALLLAGALDLPRLAAATNVKLPEGKKIHFTLNQTLRSDRSREGDKFSGVVSRNVRVGDKTVIPEGAVVRGTVTSVKRSGRVKGKAEMELSFDEIELPNGKTLDLAASLTELDDKEEVTEEGGVQAEGTKKRDAATIGAGAGIGAAIGGIAGGGKGAAIGAGAGAAAGTGVVLATRGKEVYLKRGTEMAIQLDRSLTVPVD
;
A
#
# COMPACT_ATOMS: atom_id res chain seq x y z
N MET A 1 9.01 81.54 71.04
CA MET A 1 9.84 81.28 69.86
C MET A 1 8.98 80.53 68.86
N ASP A 2 8.50 81.26 67.85
CA ASP A 2 7.87 80.75 66.62
C ASP A 2 8.67 79.59 66.03
N VAL A 3 7.98 78.55 65.52
CA VAL A 3 7.98 78.24 64.09
C VAL A 3 6.67 77.51 63.71
N LYS A 4 6.02 78.07 62.70
CA LYS A 4 4.79 77.69 62.00
C LYS A 4 4.94 76.42 61.14
N ARG A 5 3.78 75.80 60.85
CA ARG A 5 3.22 75.38 59.51
C ARG A 5 2.59 73.98 59.58
N THR A 6 1.27 73.80 59.48
CA THR A 6 0.36 73.89 58.30
C THR A 6 0.43 72.68 57.35
N GLY A 7 -0.73 72.05 57.10
CA GLY A 7 -1.04 71.14 55.97
C GLY A 7 -1.62 69.80 56.46
N LYS A 8 -2.94 69.57 56.53
CA LYS A 8 -3.98 69.41 55.49
C LYS A 8 -3.70 68.23 54.52
N THR A 9 -4.41 67.12 54.78
CA THR A 9 -4.95 66.07 53.89
C THR A 9 -4.08 65.51 52.75
N ILE A 10 -4.06 64.18 52.60
CA ILE A 10 -4.59 63.43 51.43
C ILE A 10 -4.29 61.94 51.64
N ALA A 11 -5.34 61.13 51.71
CA ALA A 11 -5.27 59.69 51.53
C ALA A 11 -5.01 59.39 50.04
N LEU A 12 -4.04 58.54 49.73
CA LEU A 12 -3.93 57.94 48.40
C LEU A 12 -3.45 56.50 48.53
N ALA A 13 -4.38 55.59 48.26
CA ALA A 13 -4.12 54.18 48.02
C ALA A 13 -3.35 54.03 46.70
N ALA A 14 -2.31 53.19 46.70
CA ALA A 14 -1.65 52.73 45.48
C ALA A 14 -1.51 51.21 45.57
N ALA A 15 -2.50 50.51 45.01
CA ALA A 15 -2.44 49.07 44.76
C ALA A 15 -1.51 48.84 43.56
N LEU A 16 -0.38 48.18 43.81
CA LEU A 16 0.58 47.81 42.77
C LEU A 16 0.10 46.50 42.11
N LEU A 17 -0.63 46.63 41.01
CA LEU A 17 -0.94 45.51 40.11
C LEU A 17 0.33 45.16 39.33
N LEU A 18 0.97 44.04 39.66
CA LEU A 18 1.99 43.42 38.81
C LEU A 18 1.34 42.95 37.51
N ALA A 19 1.48 43.75 36.45
CA ALA A 19 1.21 43.34 35.08
C ALA A 19 2.36 42.47 34.56
N GLY A 20 2.40 41.20 34.99
CA GLY A 20 3.16 40.17 34.31
C GLY A 20 2.39 39.73 33.08
N ALA A 21 2.80 40.17 31.89
CA ALA A 21 2.28 39.66 30.64
C ALA A 21 2.59 38.16 30.57
N LEU A 22 1.57 37.32 30.77
CA LEU A 22 1.62 35.92 30.41
C LEU A 22 1.68 35.87 28.87
N ASP A 23 2.88 35.73 28.32
CA ASP A 23 3.09 35.22 26.97
C ASP A 23 2.60 33.76 26.97
N LEU A 24 1.28 33.58 26.90
CA LEU A 24 0.70 32.28 26.63
C LEU A 24 1.12 31.90 25.22
N PRO A 25 1.80 30.76 25.00
CA PRO A 25 2.03 30.29 23.64
C PRO A 25 0.67 30.21 22.97
N ARG A 26 0.49 31.03 21.95
CA ARG A 26 -0.71 31.03 21.12
C ARG A 26 -0.74 29.65 20.47
N LEU A 27 -1.47 28.71 21.06
CA LEU A 27 -1.75 27.41 20.47
C LEU A 27 -2.28 27.71 19.07
N ALA A 28 -1.44 27.50 18.05
CA ALA A 28 -1.86 27.59 16.67
C ALA A 28 -3.07 26.66 16.56
N ALA A 29 -4.23 27.24 16.25
CA ALA A 29 -5.44 26.45 16.09
C ALA A 29 -5.19 25.54 14.89
N ALA A 30 -4.97 24.25 15.15
CA ALA A 30 -4.82 23.24 14.12
C ALA A 30 -6.00 23.37 13.17
N THR A 31 -5.74 23.81 11.94
CA THR A 31 -6.80 23.97 10.96
C THR A 31 -7.09 22.58 10.42
N ASN A 32 -8.25 22.02 10.74
CA ASN A 32 -8.62 20.71 10.23
C ASN A 32 -9.10 20.85 8.79
N VAL A 33 -8.44 20.14 7.86
CA VAL A 33 -8.87 20.03 6.47
C VAL A 33 -9.46 18.65 6.24
N LYS A 34 -10.66 18.61 5.68
CA LYS A 34 -11.33 17.37 5.31
C LYS A 34 -10.89 16.94 3.91
N LEU A 35 -10.23 15.79 3.81
CA LEU A 35 -9.94 15.11 2.56
C LEU A 35 -11.15 14.22 2.22
N PRO A 36 -11.90 14.49 1.14
CA PRO A 36 -13.07 13.69 0.80
C PRO A 36 -12.70 12.27 0.39
N GLU A 37 -13.68 11.36 0.48
CA GLU A 37 -13.57 10.02 -0.11
C GLU A 37 -13.31 10.08 -1.61
N GLY A 38 -12.82 8.99 -2.17
CA GLY A 38 -12.52 8.88 -3.58
C GLY A 38 -11.18 9.53 -3.99
N LYS A 39 -10.48 10.22 -3.08
CA LYS A 39 -9.15 10.77 -3.36
C LYS A 39 -8.10 9.65 -3.39
N LYS A 40 -7.22 9.71 -4.39
CA LYS A 40 -6.13 8.77 -4.58
C LYS A 40 -4.87 9.23 -3.83
N ILE A 41 -4.19 8.28 -3.22
CA ILE A 41 -2.90 8.45 -2.56
C ILE A 41 -1.93 7.48 -3.23
N HIS A 42 -0.88 8.03 -3.83
CA HIS A 42 0.17 7.24 -4.47
C HIS A 42 1.33 7.06 -3.51
N PHE A 43 1.82 5.84 -3.40
CA PHE A 43 2.92 5.50 -2.52
C PHE A 43 3.76 4.35 -3.07
N THR A 44 4.96 4.23 -2.53
CA THR A 44 5.94 3.22 -2.93
C THR A 44 6.20 2.27 -1.77
N LEU A 45 6.16 0.96 -2.04
CA LEU A 45 6.29 -0.07 -1.01
C LEU A 45 7.73 -0.14 -0.45
N ASN A 46 7.90 -0.18 0.87
CA ASN A 46 9.22 -0.22 1.52
C ASN A 46 9.84 -1.60 1.61
N GLN A 47 9.05 -2.64 1.39
CA GLN A 47 9.42 -4.03 1.56
C GLN A 47 8.84 -4.89 0.43
N THR A 48 9.30 -6.13 0.32
CA THR A 48 8.76 -7.09 -0.65
C THR A 48 7.67 -7.91 0.03
N LEU A 49 6.50 -8.03 -0.61
CA LEU A 49 5.41 -8.89 -0.17
C LEU A 49 5.25 -10.04 -1.16
N ARG A 50 5.07 -11.26 -0.64
CA ARG A 50 4.98 -12.46 -1.48
C ARG A 50 3.96 -13.45 -0.95
N SER A 51 3.10 -14.00 -1.81
CA SER A 51 2.10 -14.98 -1.35
C SER A 51 2.69 -16.28 -0.82
N ASP A 52 3.94 -16.61 -1.17
CA ASP A 52 4.64 -17.82 -0.71
C ASP A 52 5.41 -17.63 0.60
N ARG A 53 5.60 -16.39 1.07
CA ARG A 53 6.37 -16.08 2.28
C ARG A 53 5.62 -15.24 3.30
N SER A 54 4.83 -14.29 2.84
CA SER A 54 3.98 -13.45 3.68
C SER A 54 2.83 -14.26 4.27
N ARG A 55 2.35 -13.81 5.43
CA ARG A 55 1.25 -14.42 6.18
C ARG A 55 0.21 -13.38 6.51
N GLU A 56 -1.01 -13.86 6.73
CA GLU A 56 -2.06 -13.04 7.33
C GLU A 56 -1.57 -12.46 8.68
N GLY A 57 -1.83 -11.17 8.89
CA GLY A 57 -1.35 -10.38 10.01
C GLY A 57 0.01 -9.71 9.80
N ASP A 58 0.74 -10.03 8.72
CA ASP A 58 2.03 -9.37 8.43
C ASP A 58 1.83 -7.87 8.21
N LYS A 59 2.64 -7.06 8.88
CA LYS A 59 2.63 -5.60 8.72
C LYS A 59 3.48 -5.17 7.54
N PHE A 60 2.99 -4.17 6.82
CA PHE A 60 3.75 -3.52 5.76
C PHE A 60 3.67 -2.01 5.80
N SER A 61 4.61 -1.38 5.11
CA SER A 61 4.69 0.07 5.00
C SER A 61 5.07 0.51 3.60
N GLY A 62 4.72 1.75 3.27
CA GLY A 62 5.18 2.44 2.08
C GLY A 62 5.23 3.94 2.30
N VAL A 63 5.90 4.65 1.40
CA VAL A 63 6.10 6.10 1.49
C VAL A 63 5.31 6.78 0.38
N VAL A 64 4.50 7.77 0.75
CA VAL A 64 3.72 8.58 -0.19
C VAL A 64 4.67 9.25 -1.18
N SER A 65 4.45 8.99 -2.47
CA SER A 65 5.30 9.44 -3.57
C SER A 65 4.81 10.74 -4.21
N ARG A 66 3.57 11.17 -3.91
CA ARG A 66 2.97 12.40 -4.45
C ARG A 66 2.17 13.16 -3.39
N ASN A 67 2.35 14.48 -3.36
CA ASN A 67 1.53 15.39 -2.55
C ASN A 67 0.03 15.30 -2.91
N VAL A 68 -0.81 15.02 -1.92
CA VAL A 68 -2.28 15.02 -2.04
C VAL A 68 -2.81 16.38 -1.60
N ARG A 69 -3.57 17.03 -2.47
CA ARG A 69 -4.05 18.41 -2.26
C ARG A 69 -5.58 18.52 -2.26
N VAL A 70 -6.08 19.49 -1.50
CA VAL A 70 -7.48 19.95 -1.53
C VAL A 70 -7.45 21.46 -1.76
N GLY A 71 -7.87 21.88 -2.96
CA GLY A 71 -7.60 23.25 -3.44
C GLY A 71 -6.09 23.50 -3.50
N ASP A 72 -5.65 24.61 -2.93
CA ASP A 72 -4.23 25.02 -2.90
C ASP A 72 -3.44 24.46 -1.71
N LYS A 73 -4.10 23.71 -0.81
CA LYS A 73 -3.47 23.17 0.40
C LYS A 73 -3.02 21.73 0.20
N THR A 74 -1.76 21.44 0.53
CA THR A 74 -1.25 20.07 0.66
C THR A 74 -1.75 19.48 1.97
N VAL A 75 -2.51 18.40 1.86
CA VAL A 75 -3.15 17.73 3.00
C VAL A 75 -2.33 16.52 3.43
N ILE A 76 -1.90 15.70 2.48
CA ILE A 76 -0.95 14.61 2.73
C ILE A 76 0.31 14.92 1.92
N PRO A 77 1.42 15.27 2.57
CA PRO A 77 2.66 15.52 1.86
C PRO A 77 3.32 14.23 1.38
N GLU A 78 4.15 14.34 0.36
CA GLU A 78 5.14 13.31 0.03
C GLU A 78 6.03 13.02 1.24
N GLY A 79 6.49 11.78 1.37
CA GLY A 79 7.25 11.34 2.54
C GLY A 79 6.39 10.87 3.73
N ALA A 80 5.07 11.11 3.71
CA ALA A 80 4.18 10.47 4.68
C ALA A 80 4.25 8.94 4.56
N VAL A 81 4.10 8.22 5.67
CA VAL A 81 4.23 6.76 5.70
C VAL A 81 2.85 6.12 5.80
N VAL A 82 2.48 5.35 4.78
CA VAL A 82 1.29 4.50 4.82
C VAL A 82 1.66 3.18 5.50
N ARG A 83 0.86 2.75 6.47
CA ARG A 83 1.00 1.47 7.17
C ARG A 83 -0.23 0.61 6.92
N GLY A 84 0.00 -0.69 6.77
CA GLY A 84 -1.06 -1.64 6.49
C GLY A 84 -0.75 -3.03 7.00
N THR A 85 -1.72 -3.92 6.80
CA THR A 85 -1.66 -5.32 7.21
C THR A 85 -2.10 -6.22 6.07
N VAL A 86 -1.40 -7.33 5.89
CA VAL A 86 -1.85 -8.41 5.00
C VAL A 86 -3.02 -9.13 5.68
N THR A 87 -4.22 -9.04 5.11
CA THR A 87 -5.44 -9.62 5.71
C THR A 87 -5.74 -11.03 5.24
N SER A 88 -5.23 -11.41 4.06
CA SER A 88 -5.40 -12.76 3.54
C SER A 88 -4.28 -13.08 2.57
N VAL A 89 -3.84 -14.34 2.57
CA VAL A 89 -2.84 -14.85 1.62
C VAL A 89 -3.27 -16.21 1.11
N LYS A 90 -3.39 -16.31 -0.20
CA LYS A 90 -3.68 -17.55 -0.90
C LYS A 90 -2.60 -17.82 -1.92
N ARG A 91 -1.97 -18.98 -1.81
CA ARG A 91 -0.92 -19.41 -2.73
C ARG A 91 -1.48 -19.93 -4.03
N SER A 92 -0.66 -19.86 -5.07
CA SER A 92 -1.00 -20.43 -6.36
C SER A 92 -1.21 -21.94 -6.28
N GLY A 93 -2.23 -22.41 -6.98
CA GLY A 93 -2.45 -23.83 -7.20
C GLY A 93 -1.50 -24.39 -8.24
N ARG A 94 -1.52 -25.71 -8.41
CA ARG A 94 -0.72 -26.41 -9.43
C ARG A 94 -1.40 -26.45 -10.80
N VAL A 95 -2.71 -26.65 -10.78
CA VAL A 95 -3.51 -26.84 -12.00
C VAL A 95 -4.43 -25.65 -12.26
N LYS A 96 -5.06 -25.14 -11.21
CA LYS A 96 -5.98 -24.00 -11.22
C LYS A 96 -5.85 -23.24 -9.91
N GLY A 97 -6.26 -21.97 -9.93
CA GLY A 97 -6.15 -21.06 -8.78
C GLY A 97 -4.88 -20.22 -8.89
N LYS A 98 -5.07 -18.92 -9.09
CA LYS A 98 -3.99 -17.93 -9.01
C LYS A 98 -3.67 -17.66 -7.54
N ALA A 99 -2.46 -17.18 -7.27
CA ALA A 99 -2.18 -16.63 -5.95
C ALA A 99 -2.94 -15.32 -5.78
N GLU A 100 -3.43 -15.06 -4.57
CA GLU A 100 -4.17 -13.87 -4.17
C GLU A 100 -3.61 -13.37 -2.84
N MET A 101 -3.59 -12.06 -2.65
CA MET A 101 -3.19 -11.40 -1.42
C MET A 101 -4.09 -10.19 -1.19
N GLU A 102 -4.69 -10.10 -0.02
CA GLU A 102 -5.49 -8.95 0.39
C GLU A 102 -4.69 -8.07 1.34
N LEU A 103 -4.82 -6.76 1.17
CA LEU A 103 -4.09 -5.75 1.91
C LEU A 103 -5.10 -4.77 2.53
N SER A 104 -5.01 -4.57 3.84
CA SER A 104 -5.67 -3.48 4.54
C SER A 104 -4.69 -2.31 4.70
N PHE A 105 -5.21 -1.10 4.54
CA PHE A 105 -4.47 0.15 4.75
C PHE A 105 -5.01 0.81 6.00
N ASP A 106 -4.28 0.66 7.10
CA ASP A 106 -4.81 0.89 8.45
C ASP A 106 -4.57 2.34 8.91
N GLU A 107 -3.39 2.88 8.61
CA GLU A 107 -2.95 4.18 9.15
C GLU A 107 -2.04 4.93 8.17
N ILE A 108 -2.04 6.25 8.29
CA ILE A 108 -1.06 7.13 7.65
C ILE A 108 -0.37 8.02 8.69
N GLU A 109 0.95 8.01 8.68
CA GLU A 109 1.81 8.82 9.54
C GLU A 109 2.34 10.00 8.75
N LEU A 110 2.00 11.21 9.19
CA LEU A 110 2.43 12.45 8.56
C LEU A 110 3.86 12.82 9.01
N PRO A 111 4.61 13.63 8.24
CA PRO A 111 5.96 14.07 8.62
C PRO A 111 6.05 14.86 9.93
N ASN A 112 4.93 15.41 10.41
CA ASN A 112 4.86 16.07 11.72
C ASN A 112 4.66 15.08 12.90
N GLY A 113 4.66 13.77 12.63
CA GLY A 113 4.50 12.71 13.63
C GLY A 113 3.06 12.41 14.02
N LYS A 114 2.07 13.06 13.40
CA LYS A 114 0.64 12.76 13.62
C LYS A 114 0.25 11.53 12.81
N THR A 115 -0.37 10.55 13.46
CA THR A 115 -0.93 9.35 12.81
C THR A 115 -2.44 9.49 12.69
N LEU A 116 -2.98 9.09 11.54
CA LEU A 116 -4.41 9.13 11.25
C LEU A 116 -4.89 7.77 10.77
N ASP A 117 -6.07 7.36 11.24
CA ASP A 117 -6.74 6.14 10.76
C ASP A 117 -7.07 6.28 9.27
N LEU A 118 -6.59 5.31 8.50
CA LEU A 118 -6.79 5.23 7.08
C LEU A 118 -7.84 4.14 6.80
N ALA A 119 -8.74 4.42 5.88
CA ALA A 119 -9.65 3.43 5.31
C ALA A 119 -9.65 3.67 3.81
N ALA A 120 -8.99 2.77 3.11
CA ALA A 120 -8.74 2.90 1.70
C ALA A 120 -8.66 1.54 1.03
N SER A 121 -9.05 1.50 -0.24
CA SER A 121 -8.96 0.32 -1.09
C SER A 121 -7.84 0.48 -2.11
N LEU A 122 -7.14 -0.61 -2.46
CA LEU A 122 -6.16 -0.60 -3.54
C LEU A 122 -6.88 -0.44 -4.88
N THR A 123 -6.40 0.48 -5.73
CA THR A 123 -7.01 0.75 -7.05
C THR A 123 -6.05 0.56 -8.20
N GLU A 124 -4.75 0.81 -7.99
CA GLU A 124 -3.73 0.69 -9.03
C GLU A 124 -2.46 0.08 -8.46
N LEU A 125 -1.77 -0.68 -9.32
CA LEU A 125 -0.51 -1.33 -9.04
C LEU A 125 0.36 -1.23 -10.31
N ASP A 126 1.60 -0.73 -10.18
CA ASP A 126 2.58 -0.76 -11.28
C ASP A 126 3.42 -2.04 -11.20
N ASP A 127 2.80 -3.18 -11.48
CA ASP A 127 3.48 -4.48 -11.58
C ASP A 127 2.73 -5.41 -12.57
N LYS A 128 3.23 -6.63 -12.76
CA LYS A 128 2.58 -7.66 -13.60
C LYS A 128 1.36 -8.30 -12.94
N GLU A 129 1.11 -7.97 -11.68
CA GLU A 129 -0.02 -8.50 -10.91
C GLU A 129 -1.28 -7.69 -11.22
N GLU A 130 -2.43 -8.32 -11.06
CA GLU A 130 -3.74 -7.73 -11.34
C GLU A 130 -4.41 -7.30 -10.02
N VAL A 131 -5.03 -6.11 -9.99
CA VAL A 131 -5.86 -5.68 -8.86
C VAL A 131 -7.23 -6.35 -8.98
N THR A 132 -7.72 -6.97 -7.91
CA THR A 132 -9.05 -7.60 -7.88
C THR A 132 -10.13 -6.55 -7.66
N GLU A 133 -11.38 -6.87 -8.02
CA GLU A 133 -12.53 -5.96 -7.79
C GLU A 133 -12.75 -5.62 -6.31
N GLU A 134 -12.25 -6.46 -5.41
CA GLU A 134 -12.31 -6.29 -3.95
C GLU A 134 -11.10 -5.54 -3.38
N GLY A 135 -10.22 -4.97 -4.22
CA GLY A 135 -9.04 -4.22 -3.78
C GLY A 135 -7.87 -5.09 -3.32
N GLY A 136 -7.86 -6.37 -3.67
CA GLY A 136 -6.75 -7.29 -3.46
C GLY A 136 -5.77 -7.33 -4.64
N VAL A 137 -4.72 -8.14 -4.51
CA VAL A 137 -3.69 -8.36 -5.52
C VAL A 137 -3.70 -9.83 -5.94
N GLN A 138 -3.77 -10.09 -7.25
CA GLN A 138 -3.81 -11.43 -7.81
C GLN A 138 -2.67 -11.64 -8.81
N ALA A 139 -2.07 -12.83 -8.78
CA ALA A 139 -0.95 -13.17 -9.64
C ALA A 139 -1.33 -13.32 -11.12
N GLU A 140 -0.40 -12.96 -12.02
CA GLU A 140 -0.56 -13.18 -13.47
C GLU A 140 -0.86 -14.66 -13.82
N GLY A 141 -1.77 -14.91 -14.76
CA GLY A 141 -2.13 -16.27 -15.18
C GLY A 141 -1.00 -17.02 -15.90
N THR A 142 -0.88 -18.34 -15.68
CA THR A 142 0.17 -19.19 -16.29
C THR A 142 -0.26 -19.92 -17.56
N LYS A 143 -1.52 -19.80 -17.99
CA LYS A 143 -2.08 -20.59 -19.10
C LYS A 143 -1.21 -20.62 -20.37
N LYS A 144 -0.62 -19.48 -20.76
CA LYS A 144 0.27 -19.38 -21.93
C LYS A 144 1.56 -20.19 -21.75
N ARG A 145 2.17 -20.12 -20.56
CA ARG A 145 3.37 -20.89 -20.20
C ARG A 145 3.07 -22.39 -20.15
N ASP A 146 1.94 -22.76 -19.58
CA ASP A 146 1.55 -24.17 -19.41
C ASP A 146 1.29 -24.81 -20.78
N ALA A 147 0.56 -24.11 -21.66
CA ALA A 147 0.35 -24.53 -23.04
C ALA A 147 1.67 -24.64 -23.82
N ALA A 148 2.60 -23.70 -23.63
CA ALA A 148 3.92 -23.76 -24.26
C ALA A 148 4.74 -24.97 -23.76
N THR A 149 4.66 -25.29 -22.46
CA THR A 149 5.38 -26.44 -21.87
C THR A 149 4.86 -27.77 -22.42
N ILE A 150 3.53 -27.93 -22.47
CA ILE A 150 2.89 -29.12 -23.04
C ILE A 150 3.21 -29.23 -24.53
N GLY A 151 3.08 -28.12 -25.27
CA GLY A 151 3.38 -28.06 -26.71
C GLY A 151 4.84 -28.33 -27.03
N ALA A 152 5.78 -27.86 -26.21
CA ALA A 152 7.20 -28.17 -26.35
C ALA A 152 7.48 -29.66 -26.14
N GLY A 153 6.91 -30.27 -25.09
CA GLY A 153 7.00 -31.71 -24.87
C GLY A 153 6.46 -32.51 -26.05
N ALA A 154 5.28 -32.13 -26.56
CA ALA A 154 4.67 -32.74 -27.73
C ALA A 154 5.55 -32.60 -28.98
N GLY A 155 6.09 -31.41 -29.26
CA GLY A 155 6.92 -31.16 -30.42
C GLY A 155 8.23 -31.96 -30.40
N ILE A 156 8.92 -32.00 -29.26
CA ILE A 156 10.14 -32.78 -29.08
C ILE A 156 9.85 -34.27 -29.25
N GLY A 157 8.79 -34.76 -28.60
CA GLY A 157 8.38 -36.15 -28.71
C GLY A 157 7.99 -36.53 -30.14
N ALA A 158 7.29 -35.65 -30.87
CA ALA A 158 6.91 -35.86 -32.25
C ALA A 158 8.12 -35.95 -33.18
N ALA A 159 9.13 -35.09 -32.98
CA ALA A 159 10.34 -35.12 -33.76
C ALA A 159 11.11 -36.44 -33.57
N ILE A 160 11.32 -36.85 -32.32
CA ILE A 160 12.05 -38.09 -32.00
C ILE A 160 11.28 -39.32 -32.51
N GLY A 161 9.97 -39.38 -32.22
CA GLY A 161 9.11 -40.46 -32.68
C GLY A 161 8.99 -40.50 -34.20
N GLY A 162 9.00 -39.35 -34.86
CA GLY A 162 8.96 -39.22 -36.31
C GLY A 162 10.22 -39.79 -36.99
N ILE A 163 11.39 -39.54 -36.41
CA ILE A 163 12.65 -40.12 -36.88
C ILE A 163 12.64 -41.65 -36.73
N ALA A 164 12.14 -42.17 -35.60
CA ALA A 164 12.17 -43.60 -35.30
C ALA A 164 11.08 -44.41 -36.01
N GLY A 165 9.90 -43.83 -36.27
CA GLY A 165 8.71 -44.57 -36.70
C GLY A 165 7.83 -43.84 -37.72
N GLY A 166 8.33 -42.81 -38.40
CA GLY A 166 7.58 -42.03 -39.38
C GLY A 166 6.34 -41.36 -38.77
N GLY A 167 5.29 -41.15 -39.57
CA GLY A 167 4.08 -40.44 -39.12
C GLY A 167 3.39 -41.06 -37.90
N LYS A 168 3.37 -42.39 -37.78
CA LYS A 168 2.82 -43.08 -36.60
C LYS A 168 3.70 -42.87 -35.37
N GLY A 169 5.02 -42.95 -35.53
CA GLY A 169 5.96 -42.67 -34.46
C GLY A 169 5.89 -41.21 -34.00
N ALA A 170 5.70 -40.25 -34.92
CA ALA A 170 5.51 -38.84 -34.58
C ALA A 170 4.25 -38.62 -33.74
N ALA A 171 3.12 -39.26 -34.08
CA ALA A 171 1.90 -39.13 -33.30
C ALA A 171 2.03 -39.72 -31.89
N ILE A 172 2.63 -40.91 -31.76
CA ILE A 172 2.88 -41.55 -30.45
C ILE A 172 3.86 -40.72 -29.63
N GLY A 173 4.95 -40.28 -30.24
CA GLY A 173 5.95 -39.42 -29.60
C GLY A 173 5.35 -38.09 -29.15
N ALA A 174 4.49 -37.47 -29.96
CA ALA A 174 3.77 -36.26 -29.59
C ALA A 174 2.86 -36.49 -28.38
N GLY A 175 2.08 -37.57 -28.38
CA GLY A 175 1.20 -37.91 -27.26
C GLY A 175 1.96 -38.16 -25.96
N ALA A 176 3.04 -38.95 -26.03
CA ALA A 176 3.90 -39.23 -24.88
C ALA A 176 4.61 -37.96 -24.37
N GLY A 177 5.13 -37.14 -25.28
CA GLY A 177 5.76 -35.86 -24.96
C GLY A 177 4.79 -34.84 -24.35
N ALA A 178 3.56 -34.79 -24.86
CA ALA A 178 2.48 -33.97 -24.30
C ALA A 178 2.08 -34.45 -22.90
N ALA A 179 1.98 -35.77 -22.68
CA ALA A 179 1.68 -36.36 -21.37
C ALA A 179 2.78 -36.05 -20.35
N ALA A 180 4.05 -36.16 -20.74
CA ALA A 180 5.18 -35.75 -19.91
C ALA A 180 5.14 -34.25 -19.57
N GLY A 181 4.93 -33.39 -20.57
CA GLY A 181 4.78 -31.94 -20.36
C GLY A 181 3.59 -31.58 -19.46
N THR A 182 2.48 -32.30 -19.59
CA THR A 182 1.31 -32.17 -18.70
C THR A 182 1.68 -32.59 -17.27
N GLY A 183 2.42 -33.69 -17.11
CA GLY A 183 2.93 -34.14 -15.81
C GLY A 183 3.79 -33.08 -15.13
N VAL A 184 4.62 -32.35 -15.89
CA VAL A 184 5.40 -31.21 -15.37
C VAL A 184 4.48 -30.11 -14.86
N VAL A 185 3.49 -29.68 -15.66
CA VAL A 185 2.53 -28.65 -15.26
C VAL A 185 1.78 -29.06 -13.98
N LEU A 186 1.34 -30.32 -13.89
CA LEU A 186 0.65 -30.85 -12.71
C LEU A 186 1.55 -30.88 -11.46
N ALA A 187 2.86 -31.06 -11.61
CA ALA A 187 3.82 -31.06 -10.50
C ALA A 187 4.17 -29.64 -10.02
N THR A 188 4.20 -28.67 -10.94
CA THR A 188 4.59 -27.28 -10.66
C THR A 188 3.43 -26.42 -10.19
N ARG A 189 3.71 -25.38 -9.38
CA ARG A 189 2.73 -24.35 -9.02
C ARG A 189 2.73 -23.21 -10.04
N GLY A 190 1.62 -22.48 -10.06
CA GLY A 190 1.48 -21.23 -10.80
C GLY A 190 2.38 -20.11 -10.28
N LYS A 191 2.19 -18.89 -10.80
CA LYS A 191 2.88 -17.69 -10.30
C LYS A 191 2.31 -17.29 -8.93
N GLU A 192 3.21 -16.92 -8.04
CA GLU A 192 2.90 -16.34 -6.73
C GLU A 192 2.80 -14.82 -6.88
N VAL A 193 2.01 -14.15 -6.04
CA VAL A 193 2.00 -12.69 -5.96
C VAL A 193 3.39 -12.25 -5.50
N TYR A 194 4.01 -11.31 -6.22
CA TYR A 194 5.36 -10.84 -5.94
C TYR A 194 5.46 -9.33 -6.08
N LEU A 195 5.06 -8.61 -5.02
CA LEU A 195 5.18 -7.15 -4.94
C LEU A 195 6.58 -6.80 -4.43
N LYS A 196 7.38 -6.17 -5.27
CA LYS A 196 8.75 -5.80 -4.91
C LYS A 196 8.76 -4.58 -4.00
N ARG A 197 9.84 -4.47 -3.22
CA ARG A 197 10.21 -3.17 -2.66
C ARG A 197 10.39 -2.20 -3.82
N GLY A 198 9.78 -1.02 -3.71
CA GLY A 198 9.80 -0.02 -4.78
C GLY A 198 8.60 -0.06 -5.72
N THR A 199 7.71 -1.06 -5.63
CA THR A 199 6.48 -1.08 -6.44
C THR A 199 5.61 0.13 -6.07
N GLU A 200 5.18 0.88 -7.09
CA GLU A 200 4.26 2.01 -6.94
C GLU A 200 2.82 1.51 -6.91
N MET A 201 2.05 2.02 -5.95
CA MET A 201 0.65 1.65 -5.73
C MET A 201 -0.19 2.90 -5.54
N ALA A 202 -1.48 2.80 -5.90
CA ALA A 202 -2.46 3.84 -5.61
C ALA A 202 -3.61 3.27 -4.80
N ILE A 203 -3.86 3.86 -3.64
CA ILE A 203 -5.05 3.58 -2.83
C ILE A 203 -6.05 4.72 -2.99
N GLN A 204 -7.33 4.41 -2.90
CA GLN A 204 -8.41 5.37 -2.92
C GLN A 204 -9.10 5.37 -1.55
N LEU A 205 -9.33 6.56 -0.99
CA LEU A 205 -10.02 6.69 0.29
C LEU A 205 -11.47 6.21 0.19
N ASP A 206 -11.85 5.28 1.06
CA ASP A 206 -13.23 4.77 1.14
C ASP A 206 -14.15 5.70 1.92
N ARG A 207 -13.56 6.54 2.79
CA ARG A 207 -14.28 7.55 3.57
C ARG A 207 -13.45 8.82 3.71
N SER A 208 -14.11 9.91 4.07
CA SER A 208 -13.41 11.17 4.30
C SER A 208 -12.43 11.10 5.47
N LEU A 209 -11.23 11.64 5.28
CA LEU A 209 -10.18 11.72 6.29
C LEU A 209 -10.04 13.17 6.79
N THR A 210 -10.12 13.39 8.10
CA THR A 210 -9.86 14.72 8.68
C THR A 210 -8.39 14.83 9.02
N VAL A 211 -7.70 15.77 8.38
CA VAL A 211 -6.27 15.97 8.56
C VAL A 211 -6.01 17.30 9.26
N PRO A 212 -5.31 17.31 10.40
CA PRO A 212 -4.87 18.54 11.02
C PRO A 212 -3.70 19.11 10.20
N VAL A 213 -3.92 20.27 9.57
CA VAL A 213 -2.84 21.05 8.94
C VAL A 213 -2.43 22.16 9.90
N ASP A 214 -1.13 22.26 10.14
CA ASP A 214 -0.48 23.28 10.95
C ASP A 214 0.08 24.39 10.05
#